data_AF-A0A6N0LS48-F1
#
_entry.id   AF-A0A6N0LS48-F1
#
_cell.length_a   1.000
_cell.length_b   1.000
_cell.length_c   1.000
_cell.angle_alpha   90.00
_cell.angle_beta   90.00
_cell.angle_gamma   90.00
#
_symmetry.space_group_name_H-M   'P 1'
#
loop_
_entity.id
_entity.type
_entity.pdbx_description
1 polymer ?
#
loop_
_entity_poly.entity_id
_entity_poly.type
_entity_poly.pdbx_seq_one_letter_code
_entity_poly.pdbx_strand_id
1 'polypeptide(L)'
;MEDYQAAFMQRHLDTEILCRKESERRVAAMHFGGVTIECLLKAMIFATLAKGATQEWKTDSTNPGHTITNPGHSYIEALNRHNRLKSRIANFPEVRKWLNEVENPNSQNFIDMRYCGLEPDDESYKRWLKAYQNLKGWLQKQATQL
;
A
#
# COMPACT_ATOMS: atom_id res chain seq x y z
N MET A 1 17.67 4.44 -7.58
CA MET A 1 17.05 4.42 -6.24
C MET A 1 15.55 4.41 -6.43
N GLU A 2 14.82 3.55 -5.72
CA GLU A 2 13.36 3.42 -5.89
C GLU A 2 12.65 4.58 -5.21
N ASP A 3 12.06 5.49 -6.00
CA ASP A 3 11.28 6.61 -5.47
C ASP A 3 9.84 6.18 -5.20
N TYR A 4 9.62 5.61 -4.01
CA TYR A 4 8.30 5.14 -3.61
C TYR A 4 7.30 6.27 -3.36
N GLN A 5 7.76 7.49 -3.09
CA GLN A 5 6.87 8.64 -2.94
C GLN A 5 6.32 9.06 -4.29
N ALA A 6 7.17 9.19 -5.31
CA ALA A 6 6.74 9.45 -6.68
C ALA A 6 5.87 8.30 -7.21
N ALA A 7 6.26 7.05 -6.95
CA ALA A 7 5.45 5.89 -7.34
C ALA A 7 4.06 5.92 -6.70
N PHE A 8 3.96 6.23 -5.40
CA PHE A 8 2.66 6.43 -4.73
C PHE A 8 1.81 7.47 -5.45
N MET A 9 2.38 8.63 -5.79
CA MET A 9 1.64 9.70 -6.48
C MET A 9 1.13 9.24 -7.85
N GLN A 10 1.95 8.57 -8.65
CA GLN A 10 1.54 8.08 -9.97
C GLN A 10 0.49 6.97 -9.88
N ARG A 11 0.70 5.98 -9.00
CA ARG A 11 -0.25 4.87 -8.79
C ARG A 11 -1.58 5.36 -8.21
N HIS A 12 -1.55 6.39 -7.38
CA HIS A 12 -2.75 7.05 -6.91
C HIS A 12 -3.55 7.65 -8.08
N LEU A 13 -2.91 8.37 -8.98
CA LEU A 13 -3.56 8.95 -10.17
C LEU A 13 -4.15 7.85 -11.07
N ASP A 14 -3.39 6.78 -11.32
CA ASP A 14 -3.87 5.62 -12.09
C ASP A 14 -5.14 5.04 -11.45
N THR A 15 -5.11 4.82 -10.13
CA THR A 15 -6.25 4.30 -9.38
C THR A 15 -7.44 5.25 -9.44
N GLU A 16 -7.24 6.57 -9.37
CA GLU A 16 -8.34 7.54 -9.50
C GLU A 16 -9.01 7.49 -10.86
N ILE A 17 -8.22 7.39 -11.94
CA ILE A 17 -8.72 7.26 -13.31
C ILE A 17 -9.55 5.98 -13.44
N LEU A 18 -9.04 4.87 -12.92
CA LEU A 18 -9.70 3.56 -12.97
C LEU A 18 -10.96 3.49 -12.09
N CYS A 19 -11.03 4.29 -11.03
CA CYS A 19 -12.19 4.36 -10.14
C CYS A 19 -13.31 5.31 -10.63
N ARG A 20 -13.11 6.03 -11.74
CA ARG A 20 -14.16 6.88 -12.31
C ARG A 20 -15.37 6.04 -12.73
N LYS A 21 -16.55 6.65 -12.72
CA LYS A 21 -17.82 5.95 -12.99
C LYS A 21 -17.88 5.36 -14.39
N GLU A 22 -17.17 5.94 -15.34
CA GLU A 22 -17.08 5.53 -16.74
C GLU A 22 -16.11 4.34 -16.94
N SER A 23 -15.30 3.99 -15.94
CA SER A 23 -14.36 2.89 -16.01
C SER A 23 -15.01 1.59 -15.51
N GLU A 24 -15.01 0.58 -16.36
CA GLU A 24 -15.47 -0.78 -16.02
C GLU A 24 -14.32 -1.69 -15.52
N ARG A 25 -13.09 -1.16 -15.43
CA ARG A 25 -11.87 -1.92 -15.14
C ARG A 25 -11.60 -2.06 -13.64
N ARG A 26 -12.51 -2.72 -12.92
CA ARG A 26 -12.48 -2.86 -11.45
C ARG A 26 -11.33 -3.74 -10.96
N VAL A 27 -10.99 -4.82 -11.67
CA VAL A 27 -9.80 -5.64 -11.37
C VAL A 27 -8.54 -4.77 -11.37
N ALA A 28 -8.38 -3.96 -12.41
CA ALA A 28 -7.24 -3.05 -12.53
C ALA A 28 -7.26 -1.99 -11.42
N ALA A 29 -8.43 -1.42 -11.10
CA ALA A 29 -8.57 -0.48 -10.00
C ALA A 29 -8.16 -1.10 -8.66
N MET A 30 -8.60 -2.34 -8.37
CA MET A 30 -8.24 -3.07 -7.16
C MET A 30 -6.75 -3.38 -7.07
N HIS A 31 -6.15 -3.84 -8.17
CA HIS A 31 -4.71 -4.09 -8.27
C HIS A 31 -3.91 -2.81 -8.00
N PHE A 32 -4.18 -1.74 -8.75
CA PHE A 32 -3.44 -0.49 -8.63
C PHE A 32 -3.69 0.24 -7.30
N GLY A 33 -4.89 0.13 -6.74
CA GLY A 33 -5.17 0.68 -5.42
C GLY A 33 -4.40 -0.05 -4.33
N GLY A 34 -4.19 -1.36 -4.48
CA GLY A 34 -3.28 -2.12 -3.62
C GLY A 34 -1.82 -1.64 -3.75
N VAL A 35 -1.31 -1.57 -4.99
CA VAL A 35 0.05 -1.05 -5.27
C VAL A 35 0.23 0.37 -4.74
N THR A 36 -0.80 1.22 -4.80
CA THR A 36 -0.76 2.57 -4.25
C THR A 36 -0.49 2.57 -2.76
N ILE A 37 -1.20 1.73 -1.98
CA ILE A 37 -0.98 1.61 -0.54
C ILE A 37 0.39 0.99 -0.23
N GLU A 38 0.83 -0.01 -1.00
CA GLU A 38 2.17 -0.58 -0.88
C GLU A 38 3.25 0.51 -1.01
N CYS A 39 3.18 1.31 -2.08
CA CYS A 39 4.14 2.40 -2.31
C CYS A 39 4.11 3.42 -1.17
N LEU A 40 2.93 3.78 -0.65
CA LEU A 40 2.82 4.69 0.48
C LEU A 40 3.50 4.12 1.74
N LEU A 41 3.24 2.84 2.06
CA LEU A 41 3.86 2.19 3.22
C LEU A 41 5.39 2.13 3.09
N LYS A 42 5.91 1.80 1.90
CA LYS A 42 7.35 1.80 1.61
C LYS A 42 7.96 3.20 1.72
N ALA A 43 7.28 4.24 1.22
CA ALA A 43 7.70 5.62 1.38
C ALA A 43 7.76 6.02 2.87
N MET A 44 6.74 5.66 3.66
CA MET A 44 6.72 5.91 5.11
C MET A 44 7.87 5.19 5.83
N ILE A 45 8.20 3.95 5.44
CA ILE A 45 9.35 3.22 5.99
C ILE A 45 10.65 4.00 5.73
N PHE A 46 10.90 4.42 4.48
CA PHE A 46 12.10 5.19 4.14
C PHE A 46 12.17 6.56 4.80
N ALA A 47 11.02 7.18 5.10
CA ALA A 47 10.98 8.43 5.86
C ALA A 47 11.45 8.27 7.32
N THR A 48 11.49 7.04 7.86
CA THR A 48 12.02 6.79 9.21
C THR A 48 13.54 6.65 9.26
N LEU A 49 14.22 6.57 8.11
CA LEU A 49 15.67 6.47 8.06
C LEU A 49 16.32 7.78 8.54
N ALA A 50 17.51 7.65 9.14
CA ALA A 50 18.26 8.81 9.60
C ALA A 50 18.55 9.77 8.44
N LYS A 51 18.57 11.08 8.73
CA LYS A 51 18.88 12.09 7.72
C LYS A 51 20.25 11.82 7.09
N GLY A 52 20.30 11.71 5.77
CA GLY A 52 21.53 11.39 5.01
C GLY A 52 21.80 9.89 4.85
N ALA A 53 20.96 9.00 5.40
CA ALA A 53 20.99 7.59 5.07
C ALA A 53 20.52 7.36 3.63
N THR A 54 21.15 6.41 2.94
CA THR A 54 20.75 5.99 1.60
C THR A 54 19.38 5.30 1.66
N GLN A 55 18.42 5.74 0.83
CA GLN A 55 17.10 5.13 0.73
C GLN A 55 17.14 3.89 -0.18
N GLU A 56 17.72 2.82 0.32
CA GLU A 56 17.77 1.53 -0.37
C GLU A 56 17.52 0.37 0.58
N TRP A 57 16.89 -0.67 0.04
CA TRP A 57 16.71 -1.92 0.74
C TRP A 57 18.04 -2.64 0.90
N LYS A 58 18.18 -3.36 2.01
CA LYS A 58 19.29 -4.28 2.23
C LYS A 58 19.31 -5.34 1.12
N THR A 59 20.49 -5.51 0.53
CA THR A 59 20.84 -6.59 -0.39
C THR A 59 22.06 -7.33 0.14
N ASP A 60 22.42 -8.47 -0.47
CA ASP A 60 23.64 -9.20 -0.11
C ASP A 60 24.91 -8.35 -0.33
N SER A 61 24.89 -7.47 -1.35
CA SER A 61 25.99 -6.58 -1.70
C SER A 61 26.14 -5.37 -0.76
N THR A 62 25.14 -5.03 0.04
CA THR A 62 25.16 -3.89 0.98
C THR A 62 25.21 -4.33 2.44
N ASN A 63 25.68 -5.55 2.68
CA ASN A 63 25.84 -6.16 4.00
C ASN A 63 27.35 -6.30 4.36
N PRO A 64 27.83 -5.81 5.53
CA PRO A 64 27.09 -5.07 6.55
C PRO A 64 27.03 -3.56 6.23
N GLY A 65 25.84 -2.97 6.35
CA GLY A 65 25.66 -1.53 6.12
C GLY A 65 24.19 -1.12 6.14
N HIS A 66 23.34 -1.90 5.50
CA HIS A 66 21.89 -1.72 5.49
C HIS A 66 21.19 -2.69 6.44
N THR A 67 20.20 -2.20 7.21
CA THR A 67 19.46 -3.00 8.20
C THR A 67 18.01 -3.29 7.80
N ILE A 68 17.47 -2.58 6.81
CA ILE A 68 16.05 -2.67 6.45
C ILE A 68 15.83 -3.47 5.17
N THR A 69 15.09 -4.57 5.26
CA THR A 69 14.80 -5.47 4.14
C THR A 69 13.54 -5.05 3.40
N ASN A 70 13.48 -5.31 2.09
CA ASN A 70 12.28 -5.04 1.29
C ASN A 70 11.10 -5.91 1.79
N PRO A 71 9.94 -5.32 2.13
CA PRO A 71 8.76 -6.09 2.58
C PRO A 71 8.01 -6.82 1.44
N GLY A 72 8.48 -6.71 0.19
CA GLY A 72 7.78 -7.24 -0.97
C GLY A 72 6.44 -6.56 -1.16
N HIS A 73 5.38 -7.34 -1.36
CA HIS A 73 4.01 -6.88 -1.59
C HIS A 73 3.09 -7.08 -0.38
N SER A 74 3.62 -7.47 0.79
CA SER A 74 2.80 -7.66 1.99
C SER A 74 2.74 -6.41 2.86
N TYR A 75 1.54 -5.98 3.21
CA TYR A 75 1.34 -4.86 4.14
C TYR A 75 1.77 -5.23 5.55
N ILE A 76 1.54 -6.47 5.99
CA ILE A 76 2.00 -6.93 7.30
C ILE A 76 3.54 -6.87 7.39
N GLU A 77 4.23 -7.31 6.35
CA GLU A 77 5.69 -7.19 6.30
C GLU A 77 6.14 -5.73 6.25
N ALA A 78 5.44 -4.85 5.55
CA ALA A 78 5.74 -3.42 5.59
C ALA A 78 5.55 -2.83 7.00
N LEU A 79 4.48 -3.19 7.70
CA LEU A 79 4.23 -2.75 9.07
C LEU A 79 5.27 -3.29 10.06
N ASN A 80 5.76 -4.51 9.88
CA ASN A 80 6.84 -5.07 10.68
C ASN A 80 8.15 -4.26 10.56
N ARG A 81 8.25 -3.37 9.57
CA ARG A 81 9.43 -2.53 9.27
C ARG A 81 9.19 -1.09 9.71
N HIS A 82 7.98 -0.78 10.21
CA HIS A 82 7.59 0.51 10.76
C HIS A 82 6.86 0.37 12.10
N ASN A 83 7.61 0.09 13.18
CA ASN A 83 7.08 -0.22 14.51
C ASN A 83 6.06 0.80 15.06
N ARG A 84 6.32 2.11 14.90
CA ARG A 84 5.42 3.18 15.36
C ARG A 84 4.06 3.14 14.64
N LEU A 85 4.05 2.94 13.32
CA LEU A 85 2.83 2.80 12.53
C LEU A 85 2.08 1.52 12.88
N LYS A 86 2.80 0.38 12.99
CA LYS A 86 2.24 -0.91 13.44
C LYS A 86 1.54 -0.78 14.79
N SER A 87 2.18 -0.12 15.76
CA SER A 87 1.59 0.11 17.09
C SER A 87 0.37 1.03 17.03
N ARG A 88 0.35 2.05 16.17
CA ARG A 88 -0.84 2.90 15.99
C ARG A 88 -2.01 2.11 15.42
N ILE A 89 -1.80 1.41 14.30
CA ILE A 89 -2.80 0.54 13.67
C ILE A 89 -3.33 -0.51 14.66
N ALA A 90 -2.48 -0.93 15.61
CA ALA A 90 -2.91 -1.88 16.62
C ALA A 90 -4.10 -1.39 17.45
N ASN A 91 -4.22 -0.07 17.64
CA ASN A 91 -5.26 0.58 18.43
C ASN A 91 -6.51 0.98 17.61
N PHE A 92 -6.51 0.80 16.29
CA PHE A 92 -7.63 1.15 15.40
C PHE A 92 -8.08 -0.09 14.59
N PRO A 93 -8.97 -0.94 15.14
CA PRO A 93 -9.41 -2.18 14.50
C PRO A 93 -10.01 -1.98 13.10
N GLU A 94 -10.68 -0.86 12.86
CA GLU A 94 -11.22 -0.47 11.56
C GLU A 94 -10.13 -0.27 10.50
N VAL A 95 -8.98 0.29 10.87
CA VAL A 95 -7.84 0.45 9.95
C VAL A 95 -7.26 -0.91 9.58
N ARG A 96 -7.20 -1.86 10.53
CA ARG A 96 -6.80 -3.24 10.24
C ARG A 96 -7.76 -3.91 9.25
N LYS A 97 -9.06 -3.67 9.38
CA LYS A 97 -10.06 -4.18 8.43
C LYS A 97 -9.83 -3.59 7.03
N TRP A 98 -9.57 -2.29 6.92
CA TRP A 98 -9.29 -1.68 5.63
C TRP A 98 -7.99 -2.18 5.01
N LEU A 99 -6.93 -2.37 5.82
CA LEU A 99 -5.68 -2.98 5.35
C LEU A 99 -5.94 -4.35 4.73
N ASN A 100 -6.66 -5.21 5.43
CA ASN A 100 -6.98 -6.54 4.91
C ASN A 100 -7.85 -6.49 3.65
N GLU A 101 -8.87 -5.63 3.61
CA GLU A 101 -9.75 -5.50 2.44
C GLU A 101 -8.99 -5.01 1.20
N VAL A 102 -8.01 -4.12 1.38
CA VAL A 102 -7.22 -3.56 0.27
C VAL A 102 -6.06 -4.45 -0.13
N GLU A 103 -5.44 -5.17 0.83
CA GLU A 103 -4.40 -6.17 0.53
C GLU A 103 -5.00 -7.40 -0.15
N ASN A 104 -6.21 -7.81 0.27
CA ASN A 104 -6.87 -9.04 -0.16
C ASN A 104 -8.27 -8.79 -0.76
N PRO A 105 -8.41 -7.97 -1.82
CA PRO A 105 -9.69 -7.77 -2.50
C PRO A 105 -10.29 -9.11 -2.93
N ASN A 106 -11.55 -9.35 -2.56
CA ASN A 106 -12.25 -10.60 -2.86
C ASN A 106 -11.49 -11.87 -2.43
N SER A 107 -10.79 -11.80 -1.30
CA SER A 107 -9.96 -12.88 -0.76
C SER A 107 -8.78 -13.29 -1.64
N GLN A 108 -8.35 -12.44 -2.57
CA GLN A 108 -7.16 -12.62 -3.39
C GLN A 108 -6.20 -11.46 -3.16
N ASN A 109 -4.90 -11.72 -3.10
CA ASN A 109 -3.94 -10.63 -2.93
C ASN A 109 -4.04 -9.65 -4.12
N PHE A 110 -3.91 -8.35 -3.87
CA PHE A 110 -4.01 -7.33 -4.91
C PHE A 110 -3.01 -7.54 -6.05
N ILE A 111 -1.87 -8.20 -5.80
CA ILE A 111 -0.92 -8.58 -6.84
C ILE A 111 -1.52 -9.64 -7.77
N ASP A 112 -2.18 -10.65 -7.21
CA ASP A 112 -2.76 -11.76 -7.96
C ASP A 112 -3.98 -11.35 -8.77
N MET A 113 -4.64 -10.24 -8.39
CA MET A 113 -5.74 -9.64 -9.17
C MET A 113 -5.37 -9.43 -10.65
N ARG A 114 -4.09 -9.22 -10.99
CA ARG A 114 -3.64 -9.08 -12.38
C ARG A 114 -3.92 -10.30 -13.27
N TYR A 115 -4.21 -11.46 -12.67
CA TYR A 115 -4.57 -12.69 -13.36
C TYR A 115 -6.09 -12.97 -13.36
N CYS A 116 -6.90 -12.11 -12.73
CA CYS A 116 -8.35 -12.22 -12.75
C CYS A 116 -8.92 -11.79 -14.10
N GLY A 117 -9.57 -12.72 -14.80
CA GLY A 117 -10.28 -12.45 -16.05
C GLY A 117 -11.72 -11.94 -15.89
N LEU A 118 -12.25 -11.98 -14.66
CA LEU A 118 -13.63 -11.59 -14.35
C LEU A 118 -13.66 -10.36 -13.45
N GLU A 119 -14.50 -9.40 -13.81
CA GLU A 119 -14.69 -8.19 -13.02
C GLU A 119 -15.48 -8.47 -11.74
N PRO A 120 -15.08 -7.90 -10.59
CA PRO A 120 -15.84 -7.95 -9.34
C PRO A 120 -17.27 -7.40 -9.48
N ASP A 121 -18.18 -8.00 -8.70
CA ASP A 121 -19.53 -7.46 -8.54
C ASP A 121 -19.53 -6.07 -7.88
N ASP A 122 -20.68 -5.38 -8.00
CA ASP A 122 -20.86 -4.02 -7.50
C ASP A 122 -20.66 -3.88 -5.99
N GLU A 123 -21.14 -4.84 -5.21
CA GLU A 123 -21.10 -4.77 -3.75
C GLU A 123 -19.66 -4.93 -3.26
N SER A 124 -18.97 -5.93 -3.80
CA SER A 124 -17.56 -6.20 -3.55
C SER A 124 -16.68 -5.02 -3.94
N TYR A 125 -16.92 -4.42 -5.11
CA TYR A 125 -16.17 -3.24 -5.54
C TYR A 125 -16.43 -2.02 -4.66
N LYS A 126 -17.69 -1.73 -4.31
CA LYS A 126 -18.04 -0.61 -3.42
C LYS A 126 -17.43 -0.78 -2.03
N ARG A 127 -17.42 -2.00 -1.48
CA ARG A 127 -16.79 -2.32 -0.19
C ARG A 127 -15.28 -2.04 -0.23
N TRP A 128 -14.60 -2.56 -1.25
CA TRP A 128 -13.17 -2.32 -1.45
C TRP A 128 -12.86 -0.84 -1.63
N LEU A 129 -13.61 -0.12 -2.49
CA LEU A 129 -13.36 1.29 -2.79
C LEU A 129 -13.46 2.16 -1.53
N LYS A 130 -14.47 1.88 -0.69
CA LYS A 130 -14.63 2.56 0.60
C LYS A 130 -13.46 2.28 1.54
N ALA A 131 -13.00 1.03 1.62
CA ALA A 131 -11.84 0.67 2.43
C ALA A 131 -10.57 1.35 1.92
N TYR A 132 -10.33 1.34 0.61
CA TYR A 132 -9.19 2.01 -0.04
C TYR A 132 -9.16 3.51 0.26
N GLN A 133 -10.27 4.22 0.07
CA GLN A 133 -10.35 5.66 0.32
C GLN A 133 -10.07 6.01 1.79
N ASN A 134 -10.67 5.26 2.71
CA ASN A 134 -10.48 5.47 4.15
C ASN A 134 -9.05 5.15 4.60
N LEU A 135 -8.49 4.03 4.13
CA LEU A 135 -7.13 3.62 4.45
C LEU A 135 -6.11 4.63 3.92
N LYS A 136 -6.22 5.02 2.65
CA LYS A 136 -5.36 6.02 2.03
C LYS A 136 -5.38 7.32 2.83
N GLY A 137 -6.58 7.85 3.09
CA GLY A 137 -6.74 9.10 3.84
C GLY A 137 -6.20 9.02 5.27
N TRP A 138 -6.35 7.87 5.93
CA TRP A 138 -5.80 7.66 7.27
C TRP A 138 -4.27 7.59 7.25
N LEU A 139 -3.67 6.82 6.34
CA LEU A 139 -2.22 6.68 6.19
C LEU A 139 -1.54 7.99 5.80
N GLN A 140 -2.12 8.77 4.88
CA GLN A 140 -1.61 10.09 4.53
C GLN A 140 -1.57 11.04 5.73
N LYS A 141 -2.58 11.01 6.61
CA LYS A 141 -2.56 11.77 7.87
C LYS A 141 -1.48 11.27 8.83
N GLN A 142 -1.17 9.98 8.84
CA GLN A 142 -0.08 9.48 9.67
C GLN A 142 1.28 9.91 9.12
N ALA A 143 1.47 9.89 7.81
CA ALA A 143 2.72 10.29 7.16
C ALA A 143 3.12 11.74 7.46
N THR A 144 2.17 12.64 7.74
CA THR A 144 2.46 14.04 8.11
C THR A 144 2.68 14.24 9.62
N GLN A 145 2.36 13.25 10.45
CA GLN A 145 2.41 13.33 11.92
C GLN A 145 3.52 12.44 12.53
N LEU A 146 4.21 11.68 11.69
CA LEU A 146 5.27 10.76 12.08
C LEU A 146 6.63 11.41 11.88
#